data_AF-A0A9D9HBL1-F1
#
_entry.id   AF-A0A9D9HBL1-F1
#
_cell.length_a   1.000
_cell.length_b   1.000
_cell.length_c   1.000
_cell.angle_alpha   90.00
_cell.angle_beta   90.00
_cell.angle_gamma   90.00
#
_symmetry.space_group_name_H-M   'P 1'
#
loop_
_entity.id
_entity.type
_entity.pdbx_description
1 polymer ?
#
loop_
_entity_poly.entity_id
_entity_poly.type
_entity_poly.pdbx_seq_one_letter_code
_entity_poly.pdbx_strand_id
1 'polypeptide(L)'
;MKNFHLFFTAALLLFLSACQEEVPETPAGPLPAPQNVHCTDVTSTSLTFAWDAVDGAERYAVRLKNADDGTIMVTEYETSLSHAFTGLETGTSYVCMVRAIAGNRFSEFTSSSAYTPGESTPDPEPEPDPDPDPDMTEAYKAMLIPSAEDDHGLTLAFPGAEGGGMYTTGGRGGRIIHVTNLNDSGTGSLRAAVEATGARIIVFDVAGIIELQSKLRIRNGNLTIAGQTAPGDGICIKNYATVVESDNVIIRFIRFRLGNMVMSGDGEDCIWGRRHSDIILDHCSMSWSIDECASFYGNENFTMQWCIMTESLRNSNHPKGNHGYGGIWGGENASFHHNMLSNHDSRNPRFDHPEIYENPSDPDKRGNVDYRNNVVYNWGSNSTYGGEGGHFNMVNNYYRQGPASRDRRYFIDANGIYTSSSKDYGYPYLYMAGNYYYDYPDMTAQNGVYWHDHSTNIPPDSERLLSSLLPISGPSGQTVYTTTHSAQDAFARICEAGGASLVRDAVDKRACADAQSGTASITDGGNGSTGGIIDTPSAAGGWPSYSADTENEANDKTDSDSDGIPDWFENRFGLNSKDSSDAASKTIDIHGRYTNFEMYLHYLVRNIVASQTSGGTYTSLD
;
A
#
# COMPACT_ATOMS: atom_id res chain seq x y z
N MET A 1 -96.14 -34.84 57.06
CA MET A 1 -97.59 -34.94 56.78
C MET A 1 -97.79 -34.70 55.29
N LYS A 2 -98.28 -35.74 54.57
CA LYS A 2 -98.82 -35.79 53.19
C LYS A 2 -97.86 -35.42 52.04
N ASN A 3 -97.77 -36.09 50.88
CA ASN A 3 -98.20 -37.37 50.26
C ASN A 3 -97.34 -37.44 48.96
N PHE A 4 -96.49 -38.43 48.70
CA PHE A 4 -96.71 -39.71 47.97
C PHE A 4 -97.33 -39.65 46.54
N HIS A 5 -96.58 -40.28 45.61
CA HIS A 5 -96.93 -40.90 44.30
C HIS A 5 -97.14 -40.04 43.04
N LEU A 6 -96.94 -40.52 41.80
CA LEU A 6 -96.05 -41.49 41.13
C LEU A 6 -96.54 -41.52 39.65
N PHE A 7 -95.61 -41.50 38.69
CA PHE A 7 -95.63 -42.19 37.38
C PHE A 7 -96.40 -41.75 36.10
N PHE A 8 -95.60 -41.78 35.01
CA PHE A 8 -95.80 -42.24 33.61
C PHE A 8 -96.15 -41.27 32.43
N THR A 9 -95.09 -41.01 31.63
CA THR A 9 -94.91 -41.10 30.14
C THR A 9 -95.46 -40.12 29.08
N ALA A 10 -94.47 -39.64 28.29
CA ALA A 10 -94.27 -39.72 26.82
C ALA A 10 -94.55 -38.50 25.89
N ALA A 11 -93.43 -37.98 25.36
CA ALA A 11 -93.08 -37.53 23.99
C ALA A 11 -93.98 -36.56 23.19
N LEU A 12 -93.41 -35.45 22.67
CA LEU A 12 -92.79 -35.31 21.33
C LEU A 12 -92.46 -33.82 20.99
N LEU A 13 -91.22 -33.59 20.48
CA LEU A 13 -90.63 -32.54 19.58
C LEU A 13 -91.36 -31.16 19.38
N LEU A 14 -90.73 -29.99 19.14
CA LEU A 14 -89.36 -29.51 18.89
C LEU A 14 -89.37 -27.96 18.82
N PHE A 15 -88.19 -27.36 19.03
CA PHE A 15 -87.74 -25.99 18.70
C PHE A 15 -88.41 -24.79 19.38
N LEU A 16 -87.68 -24.17 20.32
CA LEU A 16 -87.67 -22.72 20.47
C LEU A 16 -86.31 -22.21 20.94
N SER A 17 -85.89 -21.17 20.24
CA SER A 17 -84.59 -20.51 20.23
C SER A 17 -84.32 -19.71 21.50
N ALA A 18 -83.04 -19.57 21.84
CA ALA A 18 -82.54 -18.82 22.99
C ALA A 18 -82.74 -17.31 22.82
N CYS A 19 -83.29 -16.66 23.86
CA CYS A 19 -83.09 -15.24 24.13
C CYS A 19 -82.09 -15.15 25.29
N GLN A 20 -80.90 -14.65 25.01
CA GLN A 20 -79.91 -14.25 26.00
C GLN A 20 -79.84 -12.73 25.97
N GLU A 21 -80.02 -12.10 27.13
CA GLU A 21 -79.89 -10.65 27.32
C GLU A 21 -78.48 -10.17 26.93
N GLU A 22 -78.43 -9.08 26.17
CA GLU A 22 -77.20 -8.39 25.76
C GLU A 22 -76.39 -7.92 26.98
N VAL A 23 -75.17 -8.45 27.10
CA VAL A 23 -74.11 -7.85 27.91
C VAL A 23 -73.62 -6.60 27.15
N PRO A 24 -73.48 -5.43 27.80
CA PRO A 24 -72.88 -4.28 27.12
C PRO A 24 -71.42 -4.62 26.81
N GLU A 25 -71.07 -4.69 25.53
CA GLU A 25 -69.70 -4.94 25.10
C GLU A 25 -68.76 -3.89 25.72
N THR A 26 -67.75 -4.39 26.43
CA THR A 26 -66.55 -3.64 26.80
C THR A 26 -66.06 -2.84 25.59
N PRO A 27 -65.70 -1.54 25.70
CA PRO A 27 -65.18 -0.78 24.58
C PRO A 27 -63.97 -1.51 24.00
N ALA A 28 -64.05 -1.90 22.73
CA ALA A 28 -62.99 -2.64 22.07
C ALA A 28 -61.69 -1.81 22.10
N GLY A 29 -60.58 -2.42 22.54
CA GLY A 29 -59.27 -1.77 22.66
C GLY A 29 -58.72 -1.24 21.33
N PRO A 30 -57.59 -0.49 21.35
CA PRO A 30 -56.95 0.03 20.13
C PRO A 30 -56.55 -1.13 19.21
N LEU A 31 -56.59 -0.89 17.90
CA LEU A 31 -56.17 -1.88 16.90
C LEU A 31 -54.65 -2.11 16.99
N PRO A 32 -54.15 -3.32 16.74
CA PRO A 32 -52.71 -3.55 16.62
C PRO A 32 -52.17 -2.85 15.36
N ALA A 33 -50.91 -2.44 15.40
CA ALA A 33 -50.26 -1.80 14.26
C ALA A 33 -50.02 -2.81 13.13
N PRO A 34 -50.23 -2.42 11.84
CA PRO A 34 -49.91 -3.27 10.70
C PRO A 34 -48.47 -3.78 10.76
N GLN A 35 -48.28 -5.05 10.39
CA GLN A 35 -46.99 -5.74 10.41
C GLN A 35 -46.51 -6.03 8.98
N ASN A 36 -45.26 -6.48 8.86
CA ASN A 36 -44.63 -6.81 7.57
C ASN A 36 -44.75 -5.69 6.54
N VAL A 37 -44.54 -4.45 6.98
CA VAL A 37 -44.62 -3.29 6.10
C VAL A 37 -43.36 -3.22 5.23
N HIS A 38 -43.55 -3.10 3.92
CA HIS A 38 -42.44 -3.04 2.98
C HIS A 38 -42.83 -2.27 1.72
N CYS A 39 -41.84 -1.60 1.14
CA CYS A 39 -41.97 -0.95 -0.16
C CYS A 39 -41.48 -1.90 -1.24
N THR A 40 -42.25 -2.07 -2.30
CA THR A 40 -41.95 -2.85 -3.50
C THR A 40 -42.16 -2.00 -4.74
N ASP A 41 -41.79 -2.52 -5.91
CA ASP A 41 -42.03 -1.88 -7.21
C ASP A 41 -41.52 -0.42 -7.27
N VAL A 42 -40.39 -0.16 -6.62
CA VAL A 42 -39.79 1.18 -6.55
C VAL A 42 -39.17 1.51 -7.90
N THR A 43 -39.68 2.55 -8.55
CA THR A 43 -39.15 3.12 -9.80
C THR A 43 -38.53 4.49 -9.53
N SER A 44 -38.03 5.16 -10.57
CA SER A 44 -37.54 6.54 -10.48
C SER A 44 -38.61 7.55 -10.06
N THR A 45 -39.91 7.21 -10.16
CA THR A 45 -41.01 8.14 -9.87
C THR A 45 -42.21 7.51 -9.17
N SER A 46 -42.13 6.25 -8.74
CA SER A 46 -43.23 5.56 -8.04
C SER A 46 -42.73 4.49 -7.09
N LEU A 47 -43.61 4.04 -6.19
CA LEU A 47 -43.40 2.83 -5.38
C LEU A 47 -44.75 2.29 -4.90
N THR A 48 -44.79 0.99 -4.58
CA THR A 48 -45.93 0.36 -3.91
C THR A 48 -45.58 0.10 -2.46
N PHE A 49 -46.46 0.47 -1.54
CA PHE A 49 -46.31 0.17 -0.13
C PHE A 49 -47.36 -0.83 0.31
N ALA A 50 -46.95 -1.94 0.93
CA ALA A 50 -47.81 -3.04 1.33
C ALA A 50 -47.64 -3.40 2.81
N TRP A 51 -48.69 -4.00 3.38
CA TRP A 51 -48.75 -4.41 4.77
C TRP A 51 -49.72 -5.57 4.98
N ASP A 52 -49.58 -6.29 6.09
CA ASP A 52 -50.50 -7.37 6.42
C ASP A 52 -51.85 -6.87 6.95
N ALA A 53 -52.90 -7.65 6.70
CA ALA A 53 -54.22 -7.38 7.25
C ALA A 53 -54.21 -7.36 8.78
N VAL A 54 -54.80 -6.32 9.36
CA VAL A 54 -55.07 -6.21 10.78
C VAL A 54 -56.48 -6.71 11.06
N ASP A 55 -56.61 -7.71 11.93
CA ASP A 55 -57.91 -8.25 12.33
C ASP A 55 -58.79 -7.16 12.98
N GLY A 56 -60.03 -7.07 12.52
CA GLY A 56 -60.97 -6.03 12.94
C GLY A 56 -60.74 -4.62 12.36
N ALA A 57 -59.80 -4.43 11.42
CA ALA A 57 -59.65 -3.17 10.68
C ALA A 57 -60.68 -3.06 9.54
N GLU A 58 -61.31 -1.89 9.40
CA GLU A 58 -62.23 -1.59 8.29
C GLU A 58 -61.50 -0.98 7.09
N ARG A 59 -60.45 -0.20 7.37
CA ARG A 59 -59.60 0.47 6.37
C ARG A 59 -58.26 0.88 6.99
N TYR A 60 -57.35 1.41 6.19
CA TYR A 60 -56.03 1.86 6.57
C TYR A 60 -55.81 3.32 6.19
N ALA A 61 -55.04 4.06 6.98
CA ALA A 61 -54.52 5.36 6.56
C ALA A 61 -53.06 5.21 6.21
N VAL A 62 -52.70 5.63 5.00
CA VAL A 62 -51.36 5.51 4.43
C VAL A 62 -50.77 6.90 4.23
N ARG A 63 -49.48 7.07 4.54
CA ARG A 63 -48.76 8.33 4.37
C ARG A 63 -47.45 8.13 3.66
N LEU A 64 -47.06 9.15 2.91
CA LEU A 64 -45.72 9.29 2.38
C LEU A 64 -45.06 10.53 2.95
N LYS A 65 -43.84 10.37 3.44
CA LYS A 65 -43.02 11.43 4.03
C LYS A 65 -41.69 11.51 3.29
N ASN A 66 -41.22 12.69 2.92
CA ASN A 66 -39.87 12.88 2.42
C ASN A 66 -38.87 12.64 3.58
N ALA A 67 -37.87 11.79 3.35
CA ALA A 67 -36.95 11.37 4.42
C ALA A 67 -35.98 12.47 4.85
N ASP A 68 -35.66 13.41 3.97
CA ASP A 68 -34.62 14.41 4.17
C ASP A 68 -35.14 15.61 4.98
N ASP A 69 -36.29 16.16 4.61
CA ASP A 69 -36.87 17.35 5.26
C ASP A 69 -38.01 17.03 6.24
N GLY A 70 -38.51 15.80 6.20
CA GLY A 70 -39.56 15.28 7.04
C GLY A 70 -40.99 15.71 6.69
N THR A 71 -41.20 16.34 5.52
CA THR A 71 -42.51 16.81 5.07
C THR A 71 -43.44 15.64 4.73
N ILE A 72 -44.67 15.64 5.26
CA ILE A 72 -45.71 14.68 4.86
C ILE A 72 -46.30 15.15 3.53
N MET A 73 -46.10 14.37 2.47
CA MET A 73 -46.50 14.73 1.12
C MET A 73 -47.90 14.23 0.77
N VAL A 74 -48.27 13.05 1.27
CA VAL A 74 -49.57 12.40 0.95
C VAL A 74 -50.17 11.78 2.20
N THR A 75 -51.49 11.82 2.33
CA THR A 75 -52.26 11.00 3.27
C THR A 75 -53.52 10.48 2.59
N GLU A 76 -53.59 9.17 2.37
CA GLU A 76 -54.71 8.49 1.71
C GLU A 76 -55.35 7.45 2.63
N TYR A 77 -56.55 6.98 2.26
CA TYR A 77 -57.27 5.95 2.98
C TYR A 77 -57.63 4.79 2.07
N GLU A 78 -57.23 3.59 2.46
CA GLU A 78 -57.37 2.39 1.64
C GLU A 78 -58.11 1.27 2.35
N THR A 79 -58.93 0.52 1.61
CA THR A 79 -59.47 -0.77 2.09
C THR A 79 -58.65 -1.96 1.60
N SER A 80 -57.71 -1.74 0.67
CA SER A 80 -56.70 -2.70 0.25
C SER A 80 -55.57 -2.82 1.27
N LEU A 81 -54.70 -3.82 1.06
CA LEU A 81 -53.51 -4.08 1.88
C LEU A 81 -52.23 -3.53 1.25
N SER A 82 -52.39 -2.67 0.23
CA SER A 82 -51.31 -1.95 -0.41
C SER A 82 -51.81 -0.65 -1.02
N HIS A 83 -50.88 0.29 -1.23
CA HIS A 83 -51.12 1.57 -1.89
C HIS A 83 -49.93 1.92 -2.79
N ALA A 84 -50.20 2.38 -4.01
CA ALA A 84 -49.17 2.82 -4.95
C ALA A 84 -49.04 4.34 -4.93
N PHE A 85 -47.85 4.83 -4.59
CA PHE A 85 -47.49 6.24 -4.72
C PHE A 85 -46.83 6.48 -6.08
N THR A 86 -47.27 7.52 -6.79
CA THR A 86 -46.76 7.88 -8.13
C THR A 86 -46.44 9.37 -8.19
N GLY A 87 -45.63 9.79 -9.17
CA GLY A 87 -45.20 11.18 -9.32
C GLY A 87 -44.15 11.62 -8.30
N LEU A 88 -43.36 10.68 -7.78
CA LEU A 88 -42.29 10.93 -6.85
C LEU A 88 -41.09 11.58 -7.54
N GLU A 89 -40.36 12.40 -6.80
CA GLU A 89 -39.09 12.96 -7.28
C GLU A 89 -38.04 11.84 -7.38
N THR A 90 -37.26 11.89 -8.45
CA THR A 90 -36.19 10.94 -8.79
C THR A 90 -34.93 11.22 -7.97
N GLY A 91 -34.26 10.18 -7.50
CA GLY A 91 -33.07 10.29 -6.66
C GLY A 91 -33.38 10.69 -5.21
N THR A 92 -34.55 10.34 -4.69
CA THR A 92 -35.06 10.84 -3.41
C THR A 92 -35.47 9.71 -2.46
N SER A 93 -35.16 9.85 -1.17
CA SER A 93 -35.55 8.89 -0.14
C SER A 93 -36.90 9.25 0.48
N TYR A 94 -37.77 8.25 0.64
CA TYR A 94 -39.10 8.37 1.23
C TYR A 94 -39.32 7.38 2.38
N VAL A 95 -40.17 7.80 3.33
CA VAL A 95 -40.67 6.96 4.41
C VAL A 95 -42.18 6.76 4.21
N CYS A 96 -42.59 5.53 3.93
CA CYS A 96 -43.98 5.13 3.82
C CYS A 96 -44.50 4.68 5.17
N MET A 97 -45.71 5.10 5.55
CA MET A 97 -46.28 4.81 6.86
C MET A 97 -47.73 4.34 6.73
N VAL A 98 -48.16 3.35 7.52
CA VAL A 98 -49.55 2.89 7.54
C VAL A 98 -50.04 2.60 8.96
N ARG A 99 -51.34 2.84 9.19
CA ARG A 99 -52.06 2.42 10.40
C ARG A 99 -53.44 1.85 10.07
N ALA A 100 -53.94 0.96 10.91
CA ALA A 100 -55.28 0.38 10.80
C ALA A 100 -56.35 1.27 11.43
N ILE A 101 -57.57 1.26 10.89
CA ILE A 101 -58.73 2.07 11.33
C ILE A 101 -60.02 1.22 11.32
N ALA A 102 -60.80 1.30 12.40
CA ALA A 102 -62.17 0.76 12.46
C ALA A 102 -63.06 1.71 13.28
N GLY A 103 -64.02 2.36 12.64
CA GLY A 103 -64.77 3.48 13.22
C GLY A 103 -63.85 4.58 13.80
N ASN A 104 -63.93 4.81 15.11
CA ASN A 104 -63.08 5.78 15.84
C ASN A 104 -61.81 5.15 16.46
N ARG A 105 -61.55 3.86 16.24
CA ARG A 105 -60.33 3.18 16.73
C ARG A 105 -59.26 3.21 15.66
N PHE A 106 -58.02 3.47 16.06
CA PHE A 106 -56.85 3.45 15.18
C PHE A 106 -55.66 2.82 15.88
N SER A 107 -54.75 2.24 15.11
CA SER A 107 -53.44 1.78 15.59
C SER A 107 -52.38 2.90 15.54
N GLU A 108 -51.21 2.62 16.10
CA GLU A 108 -49.98 3.36 15.78
C GLU A 108 -49.57 3.16 14.31
N PHE A 109 -48.76 4.07 13.79
CA PHE A 109 -48.17 3.95 12.46
C PHE A 109 -46.95 3.03 12.47
N THR A 110 -46.89 2.11 11.52
CA THR A 110 -45.68 1.36 11.17
C THR A 110 -45.11 1.93 9.86
N SER A 111 -43.79 1.88 9.66
CA SER A 111 -43.15 2.49 8.49
C SER A 111 -42.10 1.61 7.83
N SER A 112 -41.88 1.84 6.53
CA SER A 112 -40.75 1.31 5.75
C SER A 112 -40.16 2.42 4.87
N SER A 113 -38.88 2.33 4.54
CA SER A 113 -38.18 3.35 3.73
C SER A 113 -37.87 2.82 2.33
N ALA A 114 -37.85 3.70 1.34
CA ALA A 114 -37.49 3.40 -0.03
C ALA A 114 -36.79 4.59 -0.70
N TYR A 115 -35.86 4.32 -1.62
CA TYR A 115 -35.15 5.32 -2.41
C TYR A 115 -35.55 5.19 -3.88
N THR A 116 -36.02 6.27 -4.51
CA THR A 116 -36.33 6.30 -5.95
C THR A 116 -35.04 6.49 -6.75
N PRO A 117 -34.57 5.50 -7.54
CA PRO A 117 -33.30 5.62 -8.27
C PRO A 117 -33.40 6.59 -9.46
N GLY A 118 -32.26 7.10 -9.95
CA GLY A 118 -32.18 7.93 -11.17
C GLY A 118 -32.75 7.27 -12.42
N GLU A 119 -33.30 8.03 -13.39
CA GLU A 119 -33.70 7.46 -14.68
C GLU A 119 -32.49 6.96 -15.48
N SER A 120 -32.44 5.65 -15.76
CA SER A 120 -31.54 5.03 -16.73
C SER A 120 -32.19 4.97 -18.13
N THR A 121 -31.37 5.10 -19.17
CA THR A 121 -31.76 4.96 -20.59
C THR A 121 -32.25 3.55 -20.96
N PRO A 122 -32.97 3.36 -22.09
CA PRO A 122 -33.89 2.24 -22.32
C PRO A 122 -33.28 0.82 -22.33
N ASP A 123 -34.13 -0.12 -21.93
CA ASP A 123 -33.89 -1.45 -21.35
C ASP A 123 -33.17 -2.53 -22.18
N PRO A 124 -32.59 -3.54 -21.49
CA PRO A 124 -31.78 -4.62 -22.04
C PRO A 124 -32.60 -5.84 -22.50
N GLU A 125 -31.92 -6.69 -23.26
CA GLU A 125 -32.25 -8.08 -23.60
C GLU A 125 -32.46 -8.95 -22.33
N PRO A 126 -33.07 -10.17 -22.44
CA PRO A 126 -33.52 -10.96 -21.29
C PRO A 126 -32.41 -11.16 -20.25
N GLU A 127 -32.78 -11.10 -18.97
CA GLU A 127 -31.84 -11.03 -17.84
C GLU A 127 -30.64 -11.95 -18.04
N PRO A 128 -29.40 -11.40 -18.01
CA PRO A 128 -28.24 -12.26 -17.88
C PRO A 128 -28.34 -13.01 -16.55
N ASP A 129 -27.73 -14.18 -16.50
CA ASP A 129 -27.34 -14.86 -15.26
C ASP A 129 -26.90 -13.84 -14.18
N PRO A 130 -27.01 -14.17 -12.87
CA PRO A 130 -26.41 -13.35 -11.81
C PRO A 130 -25.05 -12.89 -12.30
N ASP A 131 -24.87 -11.56 -12.37
CA ASP A 131 -23.80 -10.87 -13.09
C ASP A 131 -22.59 -11.81 -13.16
N PRO A 132 -22.20 -12.31 -14.36
CA PRO A 132 -21.13 -13.29 -14.42
C PRO A 132 -19.99 -12.73 -13.60
N ASP A 133 -19.44 -13.56 -12.70
CA ASP A 133 -18.15 -13.36 -12.04
C ASP A 133 -17.35 -12.38 -12.88
N PRO A 134 -17.03 -11.17 -12.37
CA PRO A 134 -16.61 -10.06 -13.22
C PRO A 134 -15.66 -10.62 -14.23
N ASP A 135 -16.04 -10.61 -15.53
CA ASP A 135 -15.34 -11.36 -16.60
C ASP A 135 -13.87 -11.35 -16.22
N MET A 136 -13.26 -12.51 -15.94
CA MET A 136 -11.95 -12.52 -15.28
C MET A 136 -10.94 -11.63 -16.03
N THR A 137 -11.18 -11.41 -17.33
CA THR A 137 -10.55 -10.40 -18.17
C THR A 137 -10.75 -8.95 -17.69
N GLU A 138 -11.97 -8.50 -17.39
CA GLU A 138 -12.29 -7.20 -16.78
C GLU A 138 -11.78 -7.07 -15.34
N ALA A 139 -11.90 -8.12 -14.50
CA ALA A 139 -11.31 -8.14 -13.16
C ALA A 139 -9.79 -7.94 -13.22
N TYR A 140 -9.12 -8.66 -14.14
CA TYR A 140 -7.70 -8.53 -14.41
C TYR A 140 -7.33 -7.15 -14.98
N LYS A 141 -8.10 -6.61 -15.93
CA LYS A 141 -7.87 -5.25 -16.46
C LYS A 141 -7.94 -4.18 -15.36
N ALA A 142 -8.83 -4.35 -14.38
CA ALA A 142 -8.92 -3.43 -13.25
C ALA A 142 -7.66 -3.38 -12.38
N MET A 143 -6.77 -4.37 -12.51
CA MET A 143 -5.50 -4.46 -11.79
C MET A 143 -4.42 -3.59 -12.39
N LEU A 144 -4.54 -3.14 -13.64
CA LEU A 144 -3.56 -2.27 -14.32
C LEU A 144 -2.13 -2.83 -14.28
N ILE A 145 -1.98 -4.15 -14.35
CA ILE A 145 -0.68 -4.82 -14.44
C ILE A 145 0.03 -4.31 -15.72
N PRO A 146 1.32 -3.91 -15.64
CA PRO A 146 2.08 -3.49 -16.80
C PRO A 146 2.07 -4.59 -17.88
N SER A 147 1.58 -4.25 -19.08
CA SER A 147 1.39 -5.24 -20.15
C SER A 147 2.68 -5.96 -20.55
N ALA A 148 3.83 -5.31 -20.36
CA ALA A 148 5.14 -5.89 -20.67
C ALA A 148 5.50 -7.11 -19.78
N GLU A 149 4.86 -7.25 -18.61
CA GLU A 149 5.03 -8.43 -17.76
C GLU A 149 4.39 -9.68 -18.37
N ASP A 150 3.37 -9.51 -19.19
CA ASP A 150 2.67 -10.61 -19.87
C ASP A 150 3.55 -11.24 -20.96
N ASP A 151 4.56 -10.52 -21.45
CA ASP A 151 5.38 -10.92 -22.60
C ASP A 151 6.43 -12.00 -22.27
N HIS A 152 6.93 -12.07 -21.03
CA HIS A 152 8.01 -13.00 -20.67
C HIS A 152 7.57 -14.23 -19.85
N GLY A 153 6.29 -14.33 -19.45
CA GLY A 153 5.69 -15.57 -18.92
C GLY A 153 6.27 -16.12 -17.60
N LEU A 154 7.01 -15.30 -16.86
CA LEU A 154 7.58 -15.64 -15.55
C LEU A 154 6.84 -14.90 -14.44
N THR A 155 6.69 -15.53 -13.29
CA THR A 155 6.07 -14.90 -12.11
C THR A 155 7.09 -13.97 -11.44
N LEU A 156 6.81 -12.67 -11.44
CA LEU A 156 7.62 -11.69 -10.73
C LEU A 156 7.33 -11.72 -9.22
N ALA A 157 8.11 -11.01 -8.43
CA ALA A 157 7.90 -10.85 -7.00
C ALA A 157 6.53 -10.25 -6.67
N PHE A 158 6.10 -9.30 -7.50
CA PHE A 158 4.80 -8.68 -7.55
C PHE A 158 4.71 -7.92 -8.89
N PRO A 159 3.52 -7.55 -9.38
CA PRO A 159 3.46 -6.71 -10.57
C PRO A 159 4.12 -5.34 -10.32
N GLY A 160 5.07 -4.98 -11.17
CA GLY A 160 5.95 -3.82 -11.09
C GLY A 160 7.32 -4.10 -10.45
N ALA A 161 7.64 -5.36 -10.12
CA ALA A 161 8.98 -5.73 -9.63
C ALA A 161 9.96 -5.84 -10.80
N GLU A 162 11.07 -5.13 -10.72
CA GLU A 162 12.07 -5.04 -11.80
C GLU A 162 13.49 -5.29 -11.25
N GLY A 163 14.48 -5.38 -12.14
CA GLY A 163 15.88 -5.53 -11.77
C GLY A 163 16.28 -6.93 -11.29
N GLY A 164 17.50 -7.05 -10.77
CA GLY A 164 18.11 -8.33 -10.40
C GLY A 164 17.36 -9.13 -9.32
N GLY A 165 16.53 -8.48 -8.51
CA GLY A 165 15.71 -9.10 -7.49
C GLY A 165 14.30 -9.48 -7.96
N MET A 166 13.90 -9.17 -9.20
CA MET A 166 12.51 -9.23 -9.65
C MET A 166 11.80 -10.59 -9.53
N TYR A 167 12.55 -11.68 -9.35
CA TYR A 167 12.01 -13.04 -9.16
C TYR A 167 11.94 -13.49 -7.70
N THR A 168 12.28 -12.62 -6.75
CA THR A 168 12.17 -12.88 -5.30
C THR A 168 10.75 -13.30 -4.96
N THR A 169 10.55 -14.39 -4.21
CA THR A 169 9.19 -14.89 -3.91
C THR A 169 8.63 -14.33 -2.60
N GLY A 170 9.52 -13.86 -1.71
CA GLY A 170 9.17 -13.41 -0.38
C GLY A 170 8.34 -14.44 0.38
N GLY A 171 7.20 -14.01 0.90
CA GLY A 171 6.26 -14.84 1.65
C GLY A 171 5.20 -15.57 0.83
N ARG A 172 5.23 -15.55 -0.51
CA ARG A 172 4.19 -16.13 -1.38
C ARG A 172 3.81 -17.55 -0.97
N GLY A 173 2.50 -17.82 -0.88
CA GLY A 173 1.96 -19.12 -0.47
C GLY A 173 2.16 -19.46 1.02
N GLY A 174 2.73 -18.52 1.79
CA GLY A 174 2.92 -18.62 3.21
C GLY A 174 1.71 -18.18 4.03
N ARG A 175 1.89 -18.12 5.36
CA ARG A 175 0.86 -17.65 6.30
C ARG A 175 0.74 -16.14 6.26
N ILE A 176 -0.47 -15.63 6.41
CA ILE A 176 -0.69 -14.20 6.62
C ILE A 176 -0.64 -13.92 8.13
N ILE A 177 0.11 -12.89 8.53
CA ILE A 177 0.29 -12.52 9.92
C ILE A 177 -0.05 -11.03 10.07
N HIS A 178 -1.07 -10.76 10.87
CA HIS A 178 -1.55 -9.41 11.15
C HIS A 178 -0.74 -8.77 12.28
N VAL A 179 -0.26 -7.56 12.02
CA VAL A 179 0.23 -6.62 13.03
C VAL A 179 -0.94 -5.81 13.52
N THR A 180 -1.34 -6.04 14.77
CA THR A 180 -2.56 -5.49 15.37
C THR A 180 -2.29 -4.41 16.42
N ASN A 181 -1.02 -4.14 16.72
CA ASN A 181 -0.63 -3.09 17.65
C ASN A 181 0.77 -2.53 17.34
N LEU A 182 1.02 -1.33 17.87
CA LEU A 182 2.26 -0.58 17.65
C LEU A 182 3.36 -0.87 18.68
N ASN A 183 3.17 -1.87 19.55
CA ASN A 183 4.19 -2.22 20.53
C ASN A 183 5.42 -2.82 19.82
N ASP A 184 6.62 -2.60 20.38
CA ASP A 184 7.85 -3.17 19.85
C ASP A 184 7.89 -4.70 19.88
N SER A 185 7.22 -5.35 20.84
CA SER A 185 7.28 -6.80 21.04
C SER A 185 5.99 -7.35 21.65
N GLY A 186 5.84 -8.68 21.63
CA GLY A 186 4.65 -9.39 22.11
C GLY A 186 3.67 -9.73 20.98
N THR A 187 2.60 -10.46 21.33
CA THR A 187 1.58 -10.90 20.38
C THR A 187 1.00 -9.71 19.60
N GLY A 188 0.88 -9.85 18.28
CA GLY A 188 0.35 -8.82 17.39
C GLY A 188 1.32 -7.68 17.05
N SER A 189 2.56 -7.70 17.54
CA SER A 189 3.60 -6.73 17.16
C SER A 189 4.29 -7.11 15.85
N LEU A 190 4.84 -6.12 15.15
CA LEU A 190 5.71 -6.33 13.98
C LEU A 190 6.90 -7.25 14.31
N ARG A 191 7.53 -7.09 15.47
CA ARG A 191 8.66 -7.93 15.86
C ARG A 191 8.27 -9.40 15.97
N ALA A 192 7.14 -9.72 16.61
CA ALA A 192 6.68 -11.09 16.70
C ALA A 192 6.39 -11.70 15.31
N ALA A 193 5.84 -10.90 14.39
CA ALA A 193 5.59 -11.32 13.02
C ALA A 193 6.89 -11.56 12.22
N VAL A 194 7.88 -10.67 12.38
CA VAL A 194 9.22 -10.79 11.77
C VAL A 194 9.99 -11.99 12.33
N GLU A 195 9.91 -12.26 13.63
CA GLU A 195 10.59 -13.37 14.30
C GLU A 195 9.91 -14.72 14.09
N ALA A 196 8.68 -14.76 13.56
CA ALA A 196 8.03 -16.00 13.18
C ALA A 196 8.83 -16.75 12.11
N THR A 197 8.69 -18.08 12.08
CA THR A 197 9.36 -18.96 11.10
C THR A 197 8.41 -19.39 9.99
N GLY A 198 8.97 -19.91 8.90
CA GLY A 198 8.23 -20.33 7.71
C GLY A 198 7.87 -19.16 6.78
N ALA A 199 7.40 -19.51 5.58
CA ALA A 199 6.93 -18.54 4.61
C ALA A 199 5.75 -17.74 5.18
N ARG A 200 5.83 -16.41 5.10
CA ARG A 200 4.79 -15.54 5.65
C ARG A 200 4.74 -14.16 5.01
N ILE A 201 3.53 -13.60 4.98
CA ILE A 201 3.27 -12.24 4.56
C ILE A 201 2.74 -11.47 5.78
N ILE A 202 3.38 -10.36 6.10
CA ILE A 202 3.01 -9.48 7.21
C ILE A 202 2.13 -8.36 6.65
N VAL A 203 0.92 -8.25 7.22
CA VAL A 203 -0.05 -7.19 6.95
C VAL A 203 -0.32 -6.37 8.20
N PHE A 204 -0.92 -5.19 8.07
CA PHE A 204 -1.09 -4.25 9.17
C PHE A 204 -2.54 -3.83 9.35
N ASP A 205 -3.09 -4.04 10.55
CA ASP A 205 -4.45 -3.61 10.92
C ASP A 205 -4.45 -2.24 11.62
N VAL A 206 -3.26 -1.65 11.77
CA VAL A 206 -3.01 -0.40 12.50
C VAL A 206 -2.12 0.52 11.68
N ALA A 207 -2.34 1.82 11.86
CA ALA A 207 -1.45 2.88 11.39
C ALA A 207 -0.69 3.46 12.58
N GLY A 208 0.53 3.94 12.37
CA GLY A 208 1.26 4.63 13.44
C GLY A 208 2.77 4.46 13.43
N ILE A 209 3.37 4.97 14.51
CA ILE A 209 4.80 4.82 14.79
C ILE A 209 5.01 3.58 15.65
N ILE A 210 5.84 2.66 15.16
CA ILE A 210 6.39 1.55 15.95
C ILE A 210 7.74 2.01 16.52
N GLU A 211 7.76 2.30 17.82
CA GLU A 211 8.96 2.72 18.54
C GLU A 211 9.76 1.52 19.01
N LEU A 212 10.78 1.14 18.23
CA LEU A 212 11.60 0.00 18.56
C LEU A 212 12.34 0.20 19.89
N GLN A 213 12.52 -0.88 20.64
CA GLN A 213 13.32 -0.91 21.88
C GLN A 213 14.68 -1.60 21.68
N SER A 214 14.88 -2.20 20.51
CA SER A 214 16.13 -2.81 20.06
C SER A 214 16.10 -2.98 18.53
N LYS A 215 17.23 -3.35 17.90
CA LYS A 215 17.27 -3.62 16.44
C LYS A 215 16.18 -4.63 16.05
N LEU A 216 15.42 -4.34 15.00
CA LEU A 216 14.49 -5.29 14.41
C LEU A 216 15.26 -6.16 13.41
N ARG A 217 15.50 -7.42 13.75
CA ARG A 217 16.35 -8.32 12.95
C ARG A 217 15.50 -9.35 12.22
N ILE A 218 15.52 -9.28 10.90
CA ILE A 218 14.87 -10.26 10.01
C ILE A 218 15.82 -11.43 9.80
N ARG A 219 15.73 -12.44 10.67
CA ARG A 219 16.59 -13.65 10.61
C ARG A 219 15.92 -14.86 9.96
N ASN A 220 14.61 -14.80 9.80
CA ASN A 220 13.82 -15.84 9.17
C ASN A 220 13.33 -15.33 7.82
N GLY A 221 13.88 -15.86 6.73
CA GLY A 221 13.54 -15.49 5.36
C GLY A 221 12.17 -15.98 4.92
N ASN A 222 11.94 -15.97 3.60
CA ASN A 222 10.63 -16.23 2.98
C ASN A 222 9.56 -15.29 3.57
N LEU A 223 9.86 -13.99 3.51
CA LEU A 223 9.10 -12.95 4.19
C LEU A 223 8.70 -11.85 3.22
N THR A 224 7.43 -11.47 3.23
CA THR A 224 6.97 -10.20 2.65
C THR A 224 6.46 -9.30 3.78
N ILE A 225 6.93 -8.06 3.87
CA ILE A 225 6.35 -7.01 4.70
C ILE A 225 5.56 -6.07 3.78
N ALA A 226 4.23 -6.17 3.81
CA ALA A 226 3.34 -5.47 2.91
C ALA A 226 2.78 -4.20 3.58
N GLY A 227 3.61 -3.15 3.67
CA GLY A 227 3.23 -1.88 4.31
C GLY A 227 2.04 -1.17 3.68
N GLN A 228 1.74 -1.46 2.40
CA GLN A 228 0.57 -0.90 1.70
C GLN A 228 -0.78 -1.38 2.26
N THR A 229 -0.79 -2.41 3.12
CA THR A 229 -2.02 -2.87 3.80
C THR A 229 -2.37 -2.06 5.04
N ALA A 230 -1.44 -1.25 5.56
CA ALA A 230 -1.71 -0.44 6.73
C ALA A 230 -2.77 0.62 6.41
N PRO A 231 -3.78 0.82 7.28
CA PRO A 231 -4.80 1.83 7.06
C PRO A 231 -4.22 3.25 7.18
N GLY A 232 -4.99 4.24 6.73
CA GLY A 232 -4.66 5.66 6.92
C GLY A 232 -3.26 6.03 6.44
N ASP A 233 -2.49 6.72 7.30
CA ASP A 233 -1.15 7.21 6.96
C ASP A 233 -0.06 6.11 6.90
N GLY A 234 -0.39 4.88 7.27
CA GLY A 234 0.50 3.73 7.24
C GLY A 234 1.49 3.63 8.43
N ILE A 235 2.61 2.93 8.22
CA ILE A 235 3.57 2.57 9.27
C ILE A 235 4.89 3.32 9.16
N CYS A 236 5.36 3.81 10.30
CA CYS A 236 6.71 4.36 10.47
C CYS A 236 7.46 3.62 11.57
N ILE A 237 8.67 3.15 11.29
CA ILE A 237 9.57 2.50 12.23
C ILE A 237 10.60 3.52 12.74
N LYS A 238 10.82 3.55 14.05
CA LYS A 238 11.63 4.56 14.75
C LYS A 238 12.61 3.94 15.77
N ASN A 239 13.62 4.72 16.17
CA ASN A 239 14.60 4.52 17.25
C ASN A 239 15.74 3.54 16.97
N TYR A 240 15.51 2.39 16.34
CA TYR A 240 16.56 1.40 16.07
C TYR A 240 16.57 0.95 14.62
N ALA A 241 17.73 0.46 14.17
CA ALA A 241 17.89 -0.10 12.84
C ALA A 241 16.98 -1.31 12.61
N THR A 242 16.46 -1.42 11.39
CA THR A 242 16.01 -2.70 10.84
C THR A 242 17.17 -3.37 10.13
N VAL A 243 17.40 -4.67 10.39
CA VAL A 243 18.51 -5.42 9.81
C VAL A 243 17.98 -6.64 9.08
N VAL A 244 18.26 -6.72 7.78
CA VAL A 244 17.96 -7.88 6.96
C VAL A 244 19.12 -8.88 7.08
N GLU A 245 18.89 -9.96 7.84
CA GLU A 245 19.86 -11.04 8.11
C GLU A 245 19.36 -12.38 7.55
N SER A 246 18.67 -12.36 6.41
CA SER A 246 18.11 -13.56 5.77
C SER A 246 17.87 -13.34 4.28
N ASP A 247 17.65 -14.45 3.58
CA ASP A 247 17.39 -14.49 2.15
C ASP A 247 15.88 -14.48 1.84
N ASN A 248 15.49 -14.19 0.60
CA ASN A 248 14.12 -14.21 0.11
C ASN A 248 13.18 -13.28 0.93
N VAL A 249 13.46 -11.96 0.86
CA VAL A 249 12.76 -10.92 1.64
C VAL A 249 12.25 -9.81 0.74
N ILE A 250 10.97 -9.45 0.89
CA ILE A 250 10.34 -8.31 0.22
C ILE A 250 9.86 -7.32 1.28
N ILE A 251 10.19 -6.04 1.14
CA ILE A 251 9.70 -4.96 2.03
C ILE A 251 9.14 -3.84 1.15
N ARG A 252 7.87 -3.47 1.38
CA ARG A 252 7.20 -2.45 0.57
C ARG A 252 6.45 -1.42 1.40
N PHE A 253 6.46 -0.16 0.95
CA PHE A 253 5.63 0.93 1.50
C PHE A 253 5.80 1.18 3.02
N ILE A 254 6.98 0.92 3.57
CA ILE A 254 7.32 1.21 4.98
C ILE A 254 8.23 2.42 5.08
N ARG A 255 8.06 3.21 6.14
CA ARG A 255 8.96 4.31 6.49
C ARG A 255 9.90 3.89 7.61
N PHE A 256 11.19 4.16 7.44
CA PHE A 256 12.23 3.99 8.46
C PHE A 256 12.78 5.37 8.81
N ARG A 257 12.34 5.92 9.94
CA ARG A 257 12.77 7.24 10.43
C ARG A 257 13.47 7.05 11.77
N LEU A 258 14.76 6.71 11.72
CA LEU A 258 15.54 6.25 12.87
C LEU A 258 15.60 7.30 13.99
N GLY A 259 16.09 8.50 13.67
CA GLY A 259 16.35 9.58 14.61
C GLY A 259 17.57 9.34 15.50
N ASN A 260 17.71 10.18 16.53
CA ASN A 260 18.89 10.22 17.41
C ASN A 260 18.54 10.10 18.91
N MET A 261 17.34 9.61 19.24
CA MET A 261 16.87 9.53 20.63
C MET A 261 17.52 8.40 21.43
N VAL A 262 18.09 7.41 20.73
CA VAL A 262 18.80 6.29 21.33
C VAL A 262 20.23 6.29 20.81
N MET A 263 21.20 6.14 21.72
CA MET A 263 22.60 5.96 21.36
C MET A 263 22.92 4.48 21.14
N SER A 264 23.36 4.14 19.93
CA SER A 264 24.09 2.91 19.67
C SER A 264 25.60 3.20 19.58
N GLY A 265 26.43 2.20 19.90
CA GLY A 265 27.88 2.40 20.04
C GLY A 265 28.62 2.74 18.73
N ASP A 266 28.07 2.40 17.56
CA ASP A 266 28.73 2.58 16.26
C ASP A 266 28.02 3.61 15.35
N GLY A 267 26.94 4.24 15.81
CA GLY A 267 25.92 4.80 14.91
C GLY A 267 24.99 3.69 14.39
N GLU A 268 23.86 4.07 13.80
CA GLU A 268 22.97 3.10 13.14
C GLU A 268 22.49 3.64 11.79
N ASP A 269 22.32 2.70 10.88
CA ASP A 269 21.54 2.91 9.67
C ASP A 269 20.04 2.86 9.97
N CYS A 270 19.20 3.42 9.09
CA CYS A 270 17.76 3.15 9.21
C CYS A 270 17.45 1.68 8.89
N ILE A 271 18.01 1.19 7.78
CA ILE A 271 17.88 -0.20 7.34
C ILE A 271 19.12 -0.65 6.57
N TRP A 272 19.56 -1.89 6.81
CA TRP A 272 20.68 -2.47 6.07
C TRP A 272 20.62 -4.00 5.97
N GLY A 273 21.33 -4.55 4.98
CA GLY A 273 21.48 -5.99 4.77
C GLY A 273 22.65 -6.31 3.87
N ARG A 274 23.41 -7.36 4.19
CA ARG A 274 24.59 -7.78 3.43
C ARG A 274 24.78 -9.30 3.50
N ARG A 275 25.38 -9.88 2.46
CA ARG A 275 25.69 -11.32 2.35
C ARG A 275 24.44 -12.20 2.38
N HIS A 276 23.41 -11.73 1.69
CA HIS A 276 22.14 -12.40 1.53
C HIS A 276 21.66 -12.35 0.09
N SER A 277 20.71 -13.20 -0.26
CA SER A 277 20.20 -13.31 -1.63
C SER A 277 18.69 -13.08 -1.72
N ASP A 278 18.22 -12.67 -2.90
CA ASP A 278 16.79 -12.53 -3.22
C ASP A 278 16.08 -11.53 -2.31
N ILE A 279 16.43 -10.23 -2.45
CA ILE A 279 15.88 -9.17 -1.61
C ILE A 279 15.33 -8.04 -2.46
N ILE A 280 14.11 -7.61 -2.18
CA ILE A 280 13.51 -6.39 -2.75
C ILE A 280 13.14 -5.40 -1.65
N LEU A 281 13.58 -4.15 -1.83
CA LEU A 281 12.98 -2.97 -1.21
C LEU A 281 12.27 -2.16 -2.29
N ASP A 282 10.98 -1.92 -2.12
CA ASP A 282 10.15 -1.17 -3.06
C ASP A 282 9.35 -0.10 -2.34
N HIS A 283 9.34 1.13 -2.84
CA HIS A 283 8.52 2.21 -2.26
C HIS A 283 8.72 2.44 -0.76
N CYS A 284 9.95 2.28 -0.26
CA CYS A 284 10.29 2.57 1.13
C CYS A 284 10.86 3.97 1.28
N SER A 285 10.67 4.59 2.44
CA SER A 285 11.24 5.90 2.77
C SER A 285 12.18 5.79 3.96
N MET A 286 13.40 6.29 3.82
CA MET A 286 14.45 6.20 4.84
C MET A 286 14.96 7.61 5.16
N SER A 287 15.01 7.95 6.44
CA SER A 287 15.54 9.25 6.85
C SER A 287 16.09 9.27 8.27
N TRP A 288 16.85 10.32 8.57
CA TRP A 288 17.31 10.62 9.91
C TRP A 288 18.17 9.49 10.49
N SER A 289 18.96 8.83 9.64
CA SER A 289 20.02 7.92 10.04
C SER A 289 21.12 8.65 10.81
N ILE A 290 21.86 7.92 11.64
CA ILE A 290 23.08 8.41 12.29
C ILE A 290 24.30 8.02 11.44
N ASP A 291 24.28 6.85 10.81
CA ASP A 291 25.25 6.42 9.79
C ASP A 291 24.60 6.53 8.40
N GLU A 292 24.13 5.44 7.77
CA GLU A 292 23.45 5.48 6.46
C GLU A 292 21.92 5.39 6.50
N CYS A 293 21.23 6.03 5.56
CA CYS A 293 19.79 5.81 5.40
C CYS A 293 19.48 4.40 4.90
N ALA A 294 20.21 3.88 3.91
CA ALA A 294 20.05 2.50 3.48
C ALA A 294 21.31 1.88 2.87
N SER A 295 21.84 0.85 3.52
CA SER A 295 23.05 0.13 3.07
C SER A 295 22.74 -1.32 2.68
N PHE A 296 22.84 -1.61 1.38
CA PHE A 296 22.68 -2.96 0.84
C PHE A 296 23.83 -3.27 -0.11
N TYR A 297 24.74 -4.15 0.31
CA TYR A 297 25.95 -4.47 -0.43
C TYR A 297 26.40 -5.89 -0.15
N GLY A 298 27.10 -6.51 -1.10
CA GLY A 298 27.46 -7.92 -1.02
C GLY A 298 26.27 -8.87 -0.98
N ASN A 299 25.12 -8.43 -1.51
CA ASN A 299 23.96 -9.29 -1.69
C ASN A 299 23.96 -9.86 -3.11
N GLU A 300 23.17 -10.89 -3.36
CA GLU A 300 22.96 -11.46 -4.69
C GLU A 300 21.49 -11.33 -5.09
N ASN A 301 21.19 -11.06 -6.36
CA ASN A 301 19.81 -10.98 -6.87
C ASN A 301 18.98 -9.97 -6.06
N PHE A 302 19.49 -8.74 -6.00
CA PHE A 302 18.97 -7.68 -5.14
C PHE A 302 18.27 -6.60 -5.96
N THR A 303 17.19 -6.01 -5.43
CA THR A 303 16.65 -4.76 -5.97
C THR A 303 16.25 -3.77 -4.88
N MET A 304 16.68 -2.52 -5.05
CA MET A 304 16.08 -1.36 -4.39
C MET A 304 15.46 -0.48 -5.47
N GLN A 305 14.14 -0.38 -5.45
CA GLN A 305 13.38 0.37 -6.44
C GLN A 305 12.44 1.39 -5.80
N TRP A 306 12.28 2.54 -6.44
CA TRP A 306 11.28 3.55 -6.07
C TRP A 306 11.38 3.99 -4.61
N CYS A 307 12.56 3.95 -3.98
CA CYS A 307 12.75 4.34 -2.59
C CYS A 307 13.24 5.79 -2.47
N ILE A 308 12.90 6.45 -1.36
CA ILE A 308 13.41 7.79 -1.03
C ILE A 308 14.29 7.68 0.21
N MET A 309 15.57 8.03 0.05
CA MET A 309 16.51 8.26 1.13
C MET A 309 16.76 9.76 1.24
N THR A 310 16.54 10.31 2.43
CA THR A 310 16.73 11.75 2.64
C THR A 310 17.14 12.11 4.06
N GLU A 311 17.79 13.25 4.23
CA GLU A 311 17.98 13.91 5.54
C GLU A 311 18.70 13.02 6.58
N SER A 312 19.84 12.44 6.25
CA SER A 312 20.70 11.83 7.29
C SER A 312 21.20 12.88 8.29
N LEU A 313 21.45 12.49 9.55
CA LEU A 313 21.78 13.42 10.64
C LEU A 313 23.28 13.67 10.81
N ARG A 314 23.82 14.72 10.16
CA ARG A 314 25.27 14.95 10.01
C ARG A 314 26.04 15.18 11.33
N ASN A 315 25.67 16.18 12.13
CA ASN A 315 26.33 16.49 13.40
C ASN A 315 25.50 15.92 14.56
N SER A 316 25.30 14.60 14.56
CA SER A 316 24.49 13.89 15.55
C SER A 316 25.36 13.04 16.47
N ASN A 317 24.89 11.86 16.86
CA ASN A 317 25.49 11.01 17.89
C ASN A 317 26.53 10.01 17.36
N HIS A 318 27.04 10.19 16.14
CA HIS A 318 27.96 9.22 15.54
C HIS A 318 29.35 9.28 16.20
N PRO A 319 29.92 8.14 16.65
CA PRO A 319 31.15 8.11 17.45
C PRO A 319 32.40 8.59 16.70
N LYS A 320 32.37 8.55 15.35
CA LYS A 320 33.48 9.01 14.50
C LYS A 320 33.41 10.52 14.18
N GLY A 321 32.51 11.27 14.81
CA GLY A 321 32.24 12.67 14.50
C GLY A 321 31.22 12.80 13.36
N ASN A 322 31.32 13.88 12.57
CA ASN A 322 30.35 14.19 11.52
C ASN A 322 30.11 13.00 10.58
N HIS A 323 28.86 12.56 10.52
CA HIS A 323 28.40 11.41 9.76
C HIS A 323 26.94 11.58 9.44
N GLY A 324 26.56 11.37 8.19
CA GLY A 324 25.19 11.50 7.74
C GLY A 324 25.17 11.17 6.27
N TYR A 325 24.88 9.91 5.97
CA TYR A 325 25.15 9.32 4.66
C TYR A 325 23.91 8.72 4.02
N GLY A 326 23.91 8.66 2.69
CA GLY A 326 22.83 8.04 1.92
C GLY A 326 22.85 6.52 2.06
N GLY A 327 23.91 5.86 1.57
CA GLY A 327 24.00 4.41 1.56
C GLY A 327 25.31 3.85 1.01
N ILE A 328 25.67 2.63 1.43
CA ILE A 328 26.66 1.79 0.71
C ILE A 328 25.91 0.76 -0.14
N TRP A 329 26.14 0.78 -1.45
CA TRP A 329 25.41 -0.02 -2.43
C TRP A 329 26.34 -0.96 -3.21
N GLY A 330 25.88 -2.17 -3.47
CA GLY A 330 26.59 -3.14 -4.32
C GLY A 330 25.97 -4.53 -4.25
N GLY A 331 26.64 -5.51 -4.84
CA GLY A 331 26.18 -6.89 -4.88
C GLY A 331 26.26 -7.49 -6.28
N GLU A 332 26.09 -8.80 -6.34
CA GLU A 332 26.05 -9.57 -7.58
C GLU A 332 24.64 -9.59 -8.14
N ASN A 333 24.50 -9.24 -9.42
CA ASN A 333 23.19 -9.07 -10.07
C ASN A 333 22.26 -8.16 -9.25
N ALA A 334 22.79 -7.01 -8.82
CA ALA A 334 22.06 -6.07 -7.98
C ALA A 334 21.57 -4.87 -8.79
N SER A 335 20.31 -4.47 -8.61
CA SER A 335 19.73 -3.29 -9.24
C SER A 335 19.32 -2.25 -8.21
N PHE A 336 19.71 -1.01 -8.45
CA PHE A 336 19.27 0.16 -7.70
C PHE A 336 18.69 1.12 -8.72
N HIS A 337 17.36 1.20 -8.80
CA HIS A 337 16.72 2.06 -9.78
C HIS A 337 15.58 2.91 -9.28
N HIS A 338 15.41 4.08 -9.89
CA HIS A 338 14.32 4.99 -9.57
C HIS A 338 14.30 5.39 -8.09
N ASN A 339 15.47 5.51 -7.45
CA ASN A 339 15.55 5.95 -6.06
C ASN A 339 15.98 7.41 -5.97
N MET A 340 15.59 8.11 -4.90
CA MET A 340 16.14 9.42 -4.55
C MET A 340 17.11 9.30 -3.38
N LEU A 341 18.28 9.93 -3.51
CA LEU A 341 19.21 10.22 -2.42
C LEU A 341 19.32 11.74 -2.32
N SER A 342 18.89 12.30 -1.19
CA SER A 342 18.83 13.75 -1.03
C SER A 342 19.27 14.22 0.35
N ASN A 343 19.94 15.37 0.42
CA ASN A 343 20.28 16.00 1.71
C ASN A 343 21.16 15.12 2.63
N HIS A 344 22.15 14.43 2.06
CA HIS A 344 23.17 13.67 2.80
C HIS A 344 24.54 14.33 2.67
N ASP A 345 25.41 14.23 3.69
CA ASP A 345 26.76 14.79 3.61
C ASP A 345 27.65 14.02 2.63
N SER A 346 27.47 12.70 2.51
CA SER A 346 28.27 11.84 1.64
C SER A 346 27.54 10.53 1.32
N ARG A 347 28.20 9.65 0.54
CA ARG A 347 27.73 8.32 0.14
C ARG A 347 26.36 8.40 -0.54
N ASN A 348 26.32 9.07 -1.68
CA ASN A 348 25.10 9.26 -2.46
C ASN A 348 25.13 8.53 -3.83
N PRO A 349 25.15 7.18 -3.89
CA PRO A 349 25.60 6.22 -2.88
C PRO A 349 27.14 6.14 -2.84
N ARG A 350 27.71 5.40 -1.88
CA ARG A 350 29.05 4.83 -2.04
C ARG A 350 28.90 3.44 -2.64
N PHE A 351 29.55 3.16 -3.77
CA PHE A 351 29.68 1.78 -4.24
C PHE A 351 30.64 1.01 -3.33
N ASP A 352 30.28 -0.24 -3.04
CA ASP A 352 30.95 -1.09 -2.06
C ASP A 352 32.42 -1.39 -2.39
N HIS A 353 33.09 -2.18 -1.55
CA HIS A 353 34.50 -2.53 -1.75
C HIS A 353 34.68 -4.06 -1.71
N PRO A 354 35.67 -4.61 -2.40
CA PRO A 354 35.79 -6.07 -2.60
C PRO A 354 36.07 -6.86 -1.32
N GLU A 355 36.56 -6.24 -0.24
CA GLU A 355 36.88 -6.93 1.01
C GLU A 355 35.66 -7.40 1.82
N ILE A 356 34.45 -7.05 1.40
CA ILE A 356 33.22 -7.52 2.06
C ILE A 356 32.81 -8.93 1.61
N TYR A 357 33.29 -9.37 0.45
CA TYR A 357 33.02 -10.66 -0.18
C TYR A 357 33.95 -11.75 0.37
N GLU A 358 33.50 -13.01 0.40
CA GLU A 358 34.27 -14.13 0.99
C GLU A 358 35.66 -14.32 0.36
N ASN A 359 35.81 -14.03 -0.93
CA ASN A 359 37.09 -14.03 -1.63
C ASN A 359 37.32 -12.65 -2.27
N PRO A 360 37.94 -11.70 -1.56
CA PRO A 360 38.14 -10.33 -2.04
C PRO A 360 39.00 -10.19 -3.31
N SER A 361 39.69 -11.27 -3.69
CA SER A 361 40.54 -11.31 -4.89
C SER A 361 39.85 -11.99 -6.07
N ASP A 362 38.61 -12.46 -5.88
CA ASP A 362 37.77 -13.06 -6.91
C ASP A 362 36.82 -11.97 -7.44
N PRO A 363 37.13 -11.35 -8.59
CA PRO A 363 36.35 -10.24 -9.11
C PRO A 363 34.94 -10.67 -9.54
N ASP A 364 34.74 -11.95 -9.85
CA ASP A 364 33.46 -12.47 -10.35
C ASP A 364 32.42 -12.55 -9.22
N LYS A 365 32.84 -12.82 -7.97
CA LYS A 365 31.96 -12.85 -6.79
C LYS A 365 31.31 -11.52 -6.41
N ARG A 366 31.80 -10.41 -6.97
CA ARG A 366 31.17 -9.10 -6.79
C ARG A 366 30.01 -8.90 -7.76
N GLY A 367 30.04 -9.57 -8.91
CA GLY A 367 29.08 -9.42 -10.00
C GLY A 367 28.95 -8.01 -10.56
N ASN A 368 27.87 -7.82 -11.31
CA ASN A 368 27.50 -6.57 -11.95
C ASN A 368 26.41 -5.85 -11.17
N VAL A 369 26.52 -4.53 -11.06
CA VAL A 369 25.51 -3.67 -10.44
C VAL A 369 24.88 -2.77 -11.48
N ASP A 370 23.54 -2.71 -11.49
CA ASP A 370 22.78 -1.74 -12.26
C ASP A 370 22.35 -0.55 -11.40
N TYR A 371 22.91 0.63 -11.68
CA TYR A 371 22.58 1.88 -11.03
C TYR A 371 21.91 2.81 -12.06
N ARG A 372 20.58 2.83 -12.06
CA ARG A 372 19.80 3.44 -13.14
C ARG A 372 18.70 4.36 -12.68
N ASN A 373 18.49 5.47 -13.38
CA ASN A 373 17.36 6.36 -13.13
C ASN A 373 17.24 6.86 -11.68
N ASN A 374 18.34 6.90 -10.92
CA ASN A 374 18.35 7.44 -9.57
C ASN A 374 18.52 8.97 -9.61
N VAL A 375 18.04 9.64 -8.57
CA VAL A 375 18.19 11.08 -8.35
C VAL A 375 19.13 11.31 -7.19
N VAL A 376 20.18 12.09 -7.42
CA VAL A 376 21.14 12.53 -6.40
C VAL A 376 21.05 14.04 -6.26
N TYR A 377 20.60 14.50 -5.09
CA TYR A 377 20.35 15.91 -4.81
C TYR A 377 21.03 16.40 -3.53
N ASN A 378 21.59 17.61 -3.57
CA ASN A 378 22.04 18.34 -2.38
C ASN A 378 22.97 17.53 -1.45
N TRP A 379 23.99 16.90 -2.04
CA TRP A 379 25.05 16.31 -1.23
C TRP A 379 25.80 17.39 -0.45
N GLY A 380 26.50 17.03 0.61
CA GLY A 380 27.45 17.92 1.30
C GLY A 380 28.88 17.75 0.77
N SER A 381 29.69 17.02 1.52
CA SER A 381 31.08 16.72 1.21
C SER A 381 31.32 15.95 -0.11
N ASN A 382 30.48 14.96 -0.46
CA ASN A 382 30.64 14.16 -1.68
C ASN A 382 29.31 13.57 -2.21
N SER A 383 29.24 13.31 -3.51
CA SER A 383 28.12 12.62 -4.17
C SER A 383 28.36 11.11 -4.20
N THR A 384 28.46 10.52 -5.40
CA THR A 384 28.71 9.09 -5.61
C THR A 384 30.19 8.81 -5.70
N TYR A 385 30.67 7.76 -5.03
CA TYR A 385 32.09 7.42 -5.03
C TYR A 385 32.34 5.94 -4.69
N GLY A 386 33.60 5.51 -4.78
CA GLY A 386 34.01 4.13 -4.46
C GLY A 386 34.10 3.25 -5.70
N GLY A 387 33.73 1.98 -5.55
CA GLY A 387 33.64 1.04 -6.68
C GLY A 387 34.94 0.29 -6.99
N GLU A 388 35.86 0.19 -6.03
CA GLU A 388 37.23 -0.31 -6.24
C GLU A 388 37.25 -1.70 -6.92
N GLY A 389 37.60 -1.77 -8.20
CA GLY A 389 37.65 -2.99 -9.01
C GLY A 389 36.29 -3.61 -9.40
N GLY A 390 35.18 -2.90 -9.20
CA GLY A 390 33.82 -3.40 -9.48
C GLY A 390 33.30 -3.08 -10.89
N HIS A 391 32.11 -3.59 -11.20
CA HIS A 391 31.44 -3.45 -12.51
C HIS A 391 30.07 -2.80 -12.34
N PHE A 392 29.86 -1.64 -12.98
CA PHE A 392 28.64 -0.84 -12.80
C PHE A 392 28.08 -0.34 -14.12
N ASN A 393 26.77 -0.54 -14.30
CA ASN A 393 25.99 0.26 -15.23
C ASN A 393 25.54 1.53 -14.50
N MET A 394 25.87 2.70 -15.03
CA MET A 394 25.36 4.00 -14.57
C MET A 394 24.53 4.62 -15.68
N VAL A 395 23.21 4.41 -15.65
CA VAL A 395 22.31 4.74 -16.76
C VAL A 395 21.25 5.75 -16.36
N ASN A 396 21.12 6.86 -17.08
CA ASN A 396 20.06 7.85 -16.93
C ASN A 396 19.85 8.35 -15.48
N ASN A 397 20.91 8.47 -14.69
CA ASN A 397 20.82 9.05 -13.35
C ASN A 397 20.80 10.58 -13.43
N TYR A 398 20.07 11.23 -12.51
CA TYR A 398 19.89 12.67 -12.43
C TYR A 398 20.66 13.26 -11.25
N TYR A 399 21.59 14.18 -11.51
CA TYR A 399 22.40 14.85 -10.49
C TYR A 399 22.10 16.33 -10.47
N ARG A 400 21.88 16.87 -9.28
CA ARG A 400 21.65 18.30 -9.08
C ARG A 400 22.23 18.79 -7.76
N GLN A 401 22.96 19.89 -7.82
CA GLN A 401 23.45 20.58 -6.65
C GLN A 401 22.31 21.25 -5.89
N GLY A 402 22.43 21.24 -4.57
CA GLY A 402 21.62 22.07 -3.69
C GLY A 402 22.48 23.00 -2.84
N PRO A 403 21.88 23.75 -1.91
CA PRO A 403 22.58 24.74 -1.12
C PRO A 403 23.77 24.23 -0.28
N ALA A 404 23.82 22.94 0.07
CA ALA A 404 24.93 22.33 0.81
C ALA A 404 26.05 21.79 -0.10
N SER A 405 25.81 21.70 -1.42
CA SER A 405 26.69 21.00 -2.35
C SER A 405 28.05 21.67 -2.52
N ARG A 406 29.09 20.88 -2.25
CA ARG A 406 30.42 21.16 -2.80
C ARG A 406 30.40 20.98 -4.31
N ASP A 407 31.16 21.82 -5.01
CA ASP A 407 31.38 21.75 -6.46
C ASP A 407 32.08 20.42 -6.81
N ARG A 408 31.29 19.42 -7.19
CA ARG A 408 31.72 18.08 -7.60
C ARG A 408 31.30 17.83 -9.05
N ARG A 409 32.24 17.93 -9.99
CA ARG A 409 31.97 17.83 -11.44
C ARG A 409 32.24 16.42 -11.95
N TYR A 410 31.38 15.49 -11.55
CA TYR A 410 31.41 14.09 -11.96
C TYR A 410 30.11 13.40 -11.53
N PHE A 411 29.79 12.28 -12.19
CA PHE A 411 28.78 11.35 -11.71
C PHE A 411 29.33 10.39 -10.67
N ILE A 412 30.64 10.08 -10.73
CA ILE A 412 31.32 9.20 -9.78
C ILE A 412 32.77 9.67 -9.52
N ASP A 413 33.14 9.70 -8.24
CA ASP A 413 34.52 9.73 -7.74
C ASP A 413 35.02 8.28 -7.61
N ALA A 414 35.52 7.76 -8.73
CA ALA A 414 35.90 6.36 -8.92
C ALA A 414 37.21 6.07 -8.21
N ASN A 415 37.20 5.14 -7.24
CA ASN A 415 38.38 4.80 -6.45
C ASN A 415 39.04 3.52 -6.98
N GLY A 416 40.37 3.48 -7.01
CA GLY A 416 41.13 2.26 -7.31
C GLY A 416 41.71 1.57 -6.07
N ILE A 417 41.89 2.33 -4.99
CA ILE A 417 42.47 1.86 -3.74
C ILE A 417 41.41 1.91 -2.66
N TYR A 418 41.24 0.79 -1.94
CA TYR A 418 40.39 0.79 -0.77
C TYR A 418 41.15 1.41 0.41
N THR A 419 40.76 2.62 0.81
CA THR A 419 41.53 3.46 1.74
C THR A 419 41.72 2.84 3.12
N SER A 420 40.79 2.00 3.58
CA SER A 420 40.88 1.38 4.92
C SER A 420 41.99 0.33 5.03
N SER A 421 42.29 -0.38 3.93
CA SER A 421 43.36 -1.40 3.88
C SER A 421 44.57 -0.96 3.06
N SER A 422 44.48 0.16 2.35
CA SER A 422 45.47 0.65 1.38
C SER A 422 45.78 -0.35 0.26
N LYS A 423 44.87 -1.30 0.00
CA LYS A 423 45.03 -2.28 -1.07
C LYS A 423 44.47 -1.74 -2.39
N ASP A 424 45.24 -1.92 -3.45
CA ASP A 424 44.87 -1.58 -4.82
C ASP A 424 44.07 -2.73 -5.44
N TYR A 425 42.88 -2.40 -5.93
CA TYR A 425 41.97 -3.31 -6.64
C TYR A 425 41.76 -2.86 -8.11
N GLY A 426 42.40 -1.77 -8.51
CA GLY A 426 42.11 -1.08 -9.76
C GLY A 426 40.81 -0.28 -9.70
N TYR A 427 40.65 0.65 -10.63
CA TYR A 427 39.43 1.45 -10.74
C TYR A 427 38.23 0.62 -11.27
N PRO A 428 36.99 1.03 -10.99
CA PRO A 428 35.79 0.36 -11.51
C PRO A 428 35.76 0.32 -13.05
N TYR A 429 35.09 -0.70 -13.57
CA TYR A 429 34.59 -0.75 -14.93
C TYR A 429 33.18 -0.17 -14.98
N LEU A 430 32.96 0.78 -15.89
CA LEU A 430 31.73 1.57 -15.94
C LEU A 430 31.14 1.54 -17.34
N TYR A 431 29.89 1.09 -17.47
CA TYR A 431 29.06 1.44 -18.62
C TYR A 431 28.23 2.66 -18.25
N MET A 432 28.35 3.75 -19.02
CA MET A 432 27.67 5.01 -18.71
C MET A 432 26.87 5.52 -19.91
N ALA A 433 25.57 5.76 -19.71
CA ALA A 433 24.69 6.24 -20.77
C ALA A 433 23.60 7.18 -20.23
N GLY A 434 23.39 8.31 -20.91
CA GLY A 434 22.28 9.24 -20.68
C GLY A 434 22.14 9.84 -19.28
N ASN A 435 23.16 9.75 -18.43
CA ASN A 435 23.19 10.44 -17.15
C ASN A 435 23.10 11.96 -17.37
N TYR A 436 22.33 12.63 -16.52
CA TYR A 436 22.06 14.04 -16.63
C TYR A 436 22.50 14.77 -15.37
N TYR A 437 23.40 15.74 -15.55
CA TYR A 437 23.83 16.64 -14.50
C TYR A 437 23.26 18.02 -14.81
N TYR A 438 22.27 18.45 -14.01
CA TYR A 438 21.53 19.69 -14.20
C TYR A 438 22.45 20.92 -14.26
N ASP A 439 23.38 21.04 -13.30
CA ASP A 439 24.26 22.21 -13.18
C ASP A 439 25.48 22.19 -14.11
N TYR A 440 25.85 21.02 -14.66
CA TYR A 440 27.01 20.84 -15.54
C TYR A 440 26.66 20.06 -16.81
N PRO A 441 26.16 20.75 -17.84
CA PRO A 441 25.86 20.13 -19.13
C PRO A 441 27.07 19.49 -19.81
N ASP A 442 28.29 19.95 -19.52
CA ASP A 442 29.54 19.34 -20.00
C ASP A 442 29.78 17.96 -19.37
N MET A 443 29.43 17.77 -18.09
CA MET A 443 29.49 16.45 -17.45
C MET A 443 28.48 15.49 -18.05
N THR A 444 27.27 15.98 -18.35
CA THR A 444 26.23 15.23 -19.09
C THR A 444 26.77 14.77 -20.45
N ALA A 445 27.36 15.67 -21.23
CA ALA A 445 27.86 15.36 -22.57
C ALA A 445 29.03 14.35 -22.59
N GLN A 446 29.79 14.26 -21.49
CA GLN A 446 31.00 13.44 -21.40
C GLN A 446 30.82 12.17 -20.56
N ASN A 447 29.67 11.98 -19.89
CA ASN A 447 29.54 11.02 -18.78
C ASN A 447 30.71 11.19 -17.79
N GLY A 448 30.87 12.40 -17.25
CA GLY A 448 32.06 12.78 -16.47
C GLY A 448 32.36 11.85 -15.30
N VAL A 449 33.58 11.31 -15.27
CA VAL A 449 34.15 10.51 -14.19
C VAL A 449 35.33 11.24 -13.58
N TYR A 450 35.39 11.31 -12.26
CA TYR A 450 36.60 11.69 -11.55
C TYR A 450 37.32 10.43 -11.09
N TRP A 451 38.49 10.18 -11.67
CA TRP A 451 39.34 9.06 -11.28
C TRP A 451 40.19 9.48 -10.08
N HIS A 452 39.85 8.95 -8.90
CA HIS A 452 40.43 9.37 -7.64
C HIS A 452 41.94 9.17 -7.60
N ASP A 453 42.67 10.27 -7.70
CA ASP A 453 44.11 10.22 -7.77
C ASP A 453 44.75 9.97 -6.39
N HIS A 454 45.49 8.86 -6.28
CA HIS A 454 46.36 8.61 -5.13
C HIS A 454 47.83 8.99 -5.38
N SER A 455 48.26 9.38 -6.60
CA SER A 455 49.62 9.94 -6.86
C SER A 455 49.98 10.47 -8.28
N THR A 456 49.20 10.25 -9.35
CA THR A 456 49.60 10.51 -10.76
C THR A 456 48.66 11.39 -11.60
N ASN A 457 47.39 11.54 -11.22
CA ASN A 457 46.32 12.26 -11.93
C ASN A 457 46.16 11.84 -13.41
N ILE A 458 46.60 10.63 -13.75
CA ILE A 458 46.42 10.02 -15.06
C ILE A 458 45.13 9.19 -14.98
N PRO A 459 44.10 9.51 -15.78
CA PRO A 459 42.93 8.65 -15.91
C PRO A 459 43.40 7.21 -16.22
N PRO A 460 42.93 6.19 -15.49
CA PRO A 460 43.16 4.82 -15.88
C PRO A 460 42.60 4.64 -17.29
N ASP A 461 43.29 3.85 -18.10
CA ASP A 461 43.08 3.69 -19.54
C ASP A 461 41.60 3.67 -19.98
N SER A 462 41.36 4.08 -21.22
CA SER A 462 40.09 4.03 -21.96
C SER A 462 39.29 2.73 -21.80
N GLU A 463 39.94 1.62 -21.46
CA GLU A 463 39.33 0.31 -21.20
C GLU A 463 38.39 0.25 -19.97
N ARG A 464 38.49 1.19 -19.02
CA ARG A 464 37.59 1.24 -17.84
C ARG A 464 36.20 1.77 -18.16
N LEU A 465 36.04 2.47 -19.29
CA LEU A 465 34.75 2.89 -19.81
C LEU A 465 34.29 1.88 -20.86
N LEU A 466 33.24 1.15 -20.54
CA LEU A 466 32.72 0.06 -21.36
C LEU A 466 31.83 0.60 -22.48
N SER A 467 31.88 -0.07 -23.63
CA SER A 467 31.07 0.28 -24.81
C SER A 467 29.70 -0.44 -24.86
N SER A 468 29.49 -1.41 -23.97
CA SER A 468 28.27 -2.20 -23.86
C SER A 468 27.81 -2.31 -22.42
N LEU A 469 26.51 -2.52 -22.24
CA LEU A 469 25.89 -2.81 -20.95
C LEU A 469 26.55 -4.06 -20.33
N LEU A 470 26.71 -4.04 -19.01
CA LEU A 470 27.08 -5.22 -18.22
C LEU A 470 25.80 -6.01 -17.91
N PRO A 471 25.76 -7.32 -18.19
CA PRO A 471 24.54 -8.09 -18.01
C PRO A 471 24.20 -8.24 -16.53
N ILE A 472 22.90 -8.12 -16.22
CA ILE A 472 22.29 -8.57 -14.96
C ILE A 472 21.45 -9.79 -15.30
N SER A 473 21.55 -10.84 -14.50
CA SER A 473 20.77 -12.07 -14.69
C SER A 473 20.08 -12.47 -13.40
N GLY A 474 18.95 -13.16 -13.52
CA GLY A 474 18.25 -13.74 -12.38
C GLY A 474 19.00 -14.96 -11.80
N PRO A 475 18.52 -15.51 -10.66
CA PRO A 475 19.21 -16.58 -9.93
C PRO A 475 19.51 -17.86 -10.73
N SER A 476 18.77 -18.12 -11.81
CA SER A 476 18.97 -19.27 -12.70
C SER A 476 19.37 -18.86 -14.13
N GLY A 477 19.92 -17.65 -14.29
CA GLY A 477 20.33 -17.11 -15.59
C GLY A 477 19.16 -16.58 -16.43
N GLN A 478 17.99 -16.32 -15.82
CA GLN A 478 16.86 -15.70 -16.52
C GLN A 478 17.21 -14.26 -16.89
N THR A 479 16.75 -13.81 -18.05
CA THR A 479 16.76 -12.38 -18.38
C THR A 479 15.97 -11.60 -17.32
N VAL A 480 16.52 -10.48 -16.87
CA VAL A 480 15.81 -9.52 -16.01
C VAL A 480 15.55 -8.25 -16.79
N TYR A 481 14.59 -7.45 -16.32
CA TYR A 481 14.10 -6.27 -17.02
C TYR A 481 13.95 -5.09 -16.08
N THR A 482 14.04 -3.89 -16.65
CA THR A 482 13.71 -2.63 -15.98
C THR A 482 13.07 -1.68 -16.97
N THR A 483 12.04 -0.97 -16.53
CA THR A 483 11.51 0.20 -17.22
C THR A 483 12.52 1.34 -17.10
N THR A 484 13.07 1.77 -18.23
CA THR A 484 14.08 2.83 -18.30
C THR A 484 13.47 4.13 -18.82
N HIS A 485 13.60 5.20 -18.05
CA HIS A 485 13.18 6.55 -18.42
C HIS A 485 14.37 7.41 -18.83
N SER A 486 14.13 8.58 -19.43
CA SER A 486 15.16 9.64 -19.41
C SER A 486 15.45 10.05 -17.97
N ALA A 487 16.63 10.62 -17.69
CA ALA A 487 16.97 11.02 -16.33
C ALA A 487 16.00 12.05 -15.73
N GLN A 488 15.51 12.98 -16.56
CA GLN A 488 14.55 14.00 -16.16
C GLN A 488 13.15 13.41 -15.93
N ASP A 489 12.70 12.49 -16.78
CA ASP A 489 11.40 11.83 -16.58
C ASP A 489 11.43 10.94 -15.34
N ALA A 490 12.53 10.20 -15.13
CA ALA A 490 12.73 9.43 -13.91
C ALA A 490 12.62 10.32 -12.66
N PHE A 491 13.24 11.50 -12.67
CA PHE A 491 13.13 12.43 -11.56
C PHE A 491 11.67 12.86 -11.30
N ALA A 492 10.92 13.21 -12.35
CA ALA A 492 9.51 13.56 -12.21
C ALA A 492 8.69 12.39 -11.62
N ARG A 493 8.91 11.18 -12.12
CA ARG A 493 8.23 9.96 -11.63
C ARG A 493 8.58 9.62 -10.20
N ILE A 494 9.84 9.78 -9.78
CA ILE A 494 10.24 9.56 -8.38
C ILE A 494 9.51 10.54 -7.46
N CYS A 495 9.37 11.80 -7.85
CA CYS A 495 8.63 12.79 -7.06
C CYS A 495 7.12 12.52 -6.99
N GLU A 496 6.56 11.86 -7.99
CA GLU A 496 5.16 11.44 -8.04
C GLU A 496 4.93 10.15 -7.24
N ALA A 497 5.69 9.10 -7.55
CA ALA A 497 5.45 7.73 -7.13
C ALA A 497 6.47 7.18 -6.12
N GLY A 498 7.70 7.70 -6.00
CA GLY A 498 8.73 7.11 -5.13
C GLY A 498 8.51 7.31 -3.62
N GLY A 499 9.14 6.48 -2.79
CA GLY A 499 8.96 6.42 -1.34
C GLY A 499 7.66 5.71 -0.95
N ALA A 500 7.27 5.78 0.32
CA ALA A 500 5.99 5.27 0.82
C ALA A 500 4.84 6.17 0.35
N SER A 501 4.58 6.11 -0.96
CA SER A 501 3.82 7.09 -1.73
C SER A 501 2.32 6.83 -1.78
N LEU A 502 1.87 5.64 -1.36
CA LEU A 502 0.44 5.35 -1.15
C LEU A 502 -0.21 6.44 -0.30
N VAL A 503 0.47 6.85 0.77
CA VAL A 503 0.15 8.08 1.51
C VAL A 503 1.42 8.86 1.81
N ARG A 504 1.84 9.74 0.90
CA ARG A 504 3.11 10.48 1.05
C ARG A 504 3.11 11.44 2.25
N ASP A 505 4.11 11.35 3.13
CA ASP A 505 4.25 12.22 4.29
C ASP A 505 4.99 13.54 4.01
N ALA A 506 5.12 14.37 5.04
CA ALA A 506 5.74 15.69 4.93
C ALA A 506 7.25 15.66 4.59
N VAL A 507 7.96 14.60 4.97
CA VAL A 507 9.41 14.52 4.74
C VAL A 507 9.69 14.16 3.29
N ASP A 508 8.96 13.18 2.74
CA ASP A 508 9.12 12.79 1.34
C ASP A 508 8.64 13.90 0.39
N LYS A 509 7.53 14.59 0.75
CA LYS A 509 7.06 15.79 0.03
C LYS A 509 8.14 16.87 0.00
N ARG A 510 8.79 17.11 1.14
CA ARG A 510 9.85 18.11 1.25
C ARG A 510 11.08 17.74 0.43
N ALA A 511 11.55 16.48 0.50
CA ALA A 511 12.68 16.00 -0.30
C ALA A 511 12.45 16.25 -1.81
N CYS A 512 11.25 15.94 -2.30
CA CYS A 512 10.87 16.20 -3.69
C CYS A 512 10.80 17.69 -4.02
N ALA A 513 10.14 18.49 -3.18
CA ALA A 513 10.00 19.93 -3.39
C ALA A 513 11.36 20.65 -3.38
N ASP A 514 12.26 20.28 -2.47
CA ASP A 514 13.60 20.81 -2.37
C ASP A 514 14.43 20.41 -3.61
N ALA A 515 14.41 19.14 -4.01
CA ALA A 515 15.09 18.68 -5.21
C ALA A 515 14.57 19.34 -6.51
N GLN A 516 13.25 19.54 -6.63
CA GLN A 516 12.62 20.14 -7.81
C GLN A 516 12.89 21.64 -7.90
N SER A 517 12.89 22.34 -6.77
CA SER A 517 13.22 23.76 -6.71
C SER A 517 14.73 24.03 -6.76
N GLY A 518 15.56 23.06 -6.36
CA GLY A 518 16.99 23.24 -6.16
C GLY A 518 17.31 24.05 -4.91
N THR A 519 16.39 24.10 -3.95
CA THR A 519 16.52 24.86 -2.71
C THR A 519 16.45 23.94 -1.49
N ALA A 520 16.82 24.46 -0.33
CA ALA A 520 16.66 23.76 0.93
C ALA A 520 15.65 24.50 1.79
N SER A 521 14.54 23.83 2.11
CA SER A 521 13.51 24.36 3.00
C SER A 521 13.97 24.43 4.45
N ILE A 522 14.89 23.56 4.86
CA ILE A 522 15.52 23.58 6.19
C ILE A 522 16.92 24.20 6.07
N THR A 523 17.07 25.43 6.53
CA THR A 523 18.34 26.17 6.44
C THR A 523 19.22 26.05 7.69
N ASP A 524 18.62 25.71 8.83
CA ASP A 524 19.31 25.44 10.11
C ASP A 524 19.08 23.98 10.49
N GLY A 525 20.16 23.18 10.49
CA GLY A 525 20.13 21.75 10.80
C GLY A 525 19.94 21.43 12.28
N GLY A 526 19.95 22.44 13.15
CA GLY A 526 19.75 22.33 14.59
C GLY A 526 21.03 22.09 15.40
N ASN A 527 22.14 21.69 14.77
CA ASN A 527 23.45 21.57 15.41
C ASN A 527 24.60 21.99 14.47
N GLY A 528 24.40 23.11 13.77
CA GLY A 528 25.43 23.78 12.97
C GLY A 528 25.54 23.35 11.50
N SER A 529 24.86 22.28 11.06
CA SER A 529 24.68 22.03 9.63
C SER A 529 23.68 23.02 9.04
N THR A 530 23.80 23.28 7.73
CA THR A 530 22.98 24.25 7.00
C THR A 530 22.70 23.75 5.58
N GLY A 531 21.85 24.45 4.84
CA GLY A 531 21.65 24.21 3.41
C GLY A 531 20.92 22.90 3.09
N GLY A 532 20.01 22.44 3.95
CA GLY A 532 19.24 21.21 3.79
C GLY A 532 19.84 20.01 4.52
N ILE A 533 21.11 20.09 4.94
CA ILE A 533 21.70 19.08 5.80
C ILE A 533 21.28 19.34 7.24
N ILE A 534 20.70 18.33 7.88
CA ILE A 534 20.18 18.42 9.24
C ILE A 534 21.00 17.59 10.22
N ASP A 535 20.85 17.90 11.50
CA ASP A 535 21.55 17.23 12.61
C ASP A 535 20.59 16.61 13.62
N THR A 536 19.34 17.08 13.63
CA THR A 536 18.28 16.58 14.51
C THR A 536 16.95 16.45 13.75
N PRO A 537 16.12 15.43 14.05
CA PRO A 537 14.78 15.35 13.48
C PRO A 537 13.92 16.58 13.81
N SER A 538 14.12 17.22 14.97
CA SER A 538 13.39 18.43 15.38
C SER A 538 13.63 19.64 14.46
N ALA A 539 14.81 19.77 13.87
CA ALA A 539 15.07 20.82 12.88
C ALA A 539 14.20 20.67 11.62
N ALA A 540 13.75 19.43 11.35
CA ALA A 540 12.88 19.08 10.24
C ALA A 540 11.39 18.97 10.61
N GLY A 541 11.02 19.41 11.83
CA GLY A 541 9.67 19.35 12.37
C GLY A 541 9.36 18.11 13.23
N GLY A 542 10.30 17.17 13.35
CA GLY A 542 10.10 15.90 14.06
C GLY A 542 9.30 14.88 13.24
N TRP A 543 9.05 13.71 13.83
CA TRP A 543 8.25 12.66 13.20
C TRP A 543 6.83 13.17 12.92
N PRO A 544 6.32 12.98 11.68
CA PRO A 544 4.90 13.16 11.41
C PRO A 544 4.04 12.30 12.34
N SER A 545 2.80 12.75 12.58
CA SER A 545 1.78 11.88 13.15
C SER A 545 1.28 10.96 12.04
N TYR A 546 1.11 9.68 12.35
CA TYR A 546 0.54 8.69 11.45
C TYR A 546 -0.68 8.10 12.14
N SER A 547 -1.84 8.21 11.51
CA SER A 547 -3.12 7.77 12.06
C SER A 547 -4.02 7.21 10.97
N ALA A 548 -5.05 6.49 11.38
CA ALA A 548 -6.18 6.16 10.54
C ALA A 548 -7.44 6.73 11.19
N ASP A 549 -8.39 7.21 10.39
CA ASP A 549 -9.71 7.54 10.90
C ASP A 549 -10.54 6.25 11.07
N THR A 550 -11.63 6.35 11.82
CA THR A 550 -12.48 5.19 12.13
C THR A 550 -13.13 4.56 10.91
N GLU A 551 -13.25 5.28 9.79
CA GLU A 551 -13.85 4.76 8.56
C GLU A 551 -12.85 3.95 7.75
N ASN A 552 -11.62 4.45 7.58
CA ASN A 552 -10.52 3.70 6.99
C ASN A 552 -10.20 2.46 7.82
N GLU A 553 -10.20 2.58 9.14
CA GLU A 553 -10.05 1.40 10.00
C GLU A 553 -11.21 0.42 9.86
N ALA A 554 -12.46 0.86 9.70
CA ALA A 554 -13.61 -0.04 9.65
C ALA A 554 -13.74 -0.76 8.30
N ASN A 555 -13.50 -0.06 7.20
CA ASN A 555 -13.59 -0.62 5.84
C ASN A 555 -12.48 -1.65 5.59
N ASP A 556 -11.28 -1.43 6.12
CA ASP A 556 -10.14 -2.35 5.93
C ASP A 556 -10.13 -3.53 6.94
N LYS A 557 -10.90 -3.46 8.04
CA LYS A 557 -10.90 -4.49 9.10
C LYS A 557 -11.89 -5.63 8.92
N THR A 558 -12.91 -5.47 8.06
CA THR A 558 -13.89 -6.55 7.88
C THR A 558 -13.31 -7.58 6.91
N ASP A 559 -12.77 -8.64 7.48
CA ASP A 559 -12.27 -9.85 6.82
C ASP A 559 -12.92 -11.03 7.56
N SER A 560 -14.01 -11.51 6.99
CA SER A 560 -14.96 -12.42 7.64
C SER A 560 -14.42 -13.85 7.83
N ASP A 561 -13.42 -14.25 7.05
CA ASP A 561 -12.79 -15.58 7.15
C ASP A 561 -11.29 -15.54 7.54
N SER A 562 -10.74 -14.34 7.74
CA SER A 562 -9.39 -14.07 8.23
C SER A 562 -8.30 -14.57 7.28
N ASP A 563 -8.54 -14.44 5.98
CA ASP A 563 -7.59 -14.82 4.94
C ASP A 563 -6.70 -13.66 4.46
N GLY A 564 -6.87 -12.47 5.05
CA GLY A 564 -6.11 -11.26 4.76
C GLY A 564 -6.68 -10.41 3.62
N ILE A 565 -7.72 -10.85 2.93
CA ILE A 565 -8.45 -10.08 1.94
C ILE A 565 -9.71 -9.50 2.60
N PRO A 566 -9.94 -8.18 2.55
CA PRO A 566 -11.14 -7.59 3.14
C PRO A 566 -12.38 -7.91 2.29
N ASP A 567 -13.53 -8.12 2.96
CA ASP A 567 -14.81 -8.49 2.34
C ASP A 567 -15.19 -7.58 1.16
N TRP A 568 -14.86 -6.28 1.21
CA TRP A 568 -15.18 -5.35 0.12
C TRP A 568 -14.44 -5.69 -1.18
N PHE A 569 -13.19 -6.16 -1.07
CA PHE A 569 -12.40 -6.55 -2.24
C PHE A 569 -12.95 -7.85 -2.80
N GLU A 570 -13.28 -8.80 -1.93
CA GLU A 570 -13.85 -10.07 -2.33
C GLU A 570 -15.19 -9.88 -3.06
N ASN A 571 -16.11 -9.12 -2.45
CA ASN A 571 -17.39 -8.78 -3.07
C ASN A 571 -17.21 -8.06 -4.42
N ARG A 572 -16.15 -7.24 -4.56
CA ARG A 572 -15.86 -6.52 -5.80
C ARG A 572 -15.37 -7.45 -6.92
N PHE A 573 -14.65 -8.51 -6.58
CA PHE A 573 -13.95 -9.36 -7.53
C PHE A 573 -14.48 -10.80 -7.59
N GLY A 574 -15.65 -11.06 -7.00
CA GLY A 574 -16.32 -12.36 -7.05
C GLY A 574 -15.68 -13.44 -6.16
N LEU A 575 -14.88 -13.03 -5.17
CA LEU A 575 -14.36 -13.96 -4.17
C LEU A 575 -15.40 -14.19 -3.06
N ASN A 576 -15.20 -15.23 -2.25
CA ASN A 576 -16.13 -15.65 -1.23
C ASN A 576 -15.58 -15.34 0.17
N SER A 577 -16.13 -14.29 0.79
CA SER A 577 -15.76 -13.79 2.13
C SER A 577 -16.03 -14.71 3.31
N LYS A 578 -16.25 -15.99 3.05
CA LYS A 578 -16.49 -17.05 4.02
C LYS A 578 -15.66 -18.29 3.70
N ASP A 579 -14.76 -18.23 2.72
CA ASP A 579 -13.90 -19.30 2.26
C ASP A 579 -12.44 -18.83 2.16
N SER A 580 -11.76 -18.90 3.30
CA SER A 580 -10.36 -18.49 3.45
C SER A 580 -9.36 -19.24 2.56
N SER A 581 -9.80 -20.23 1.79
CA SER A 581 -8.94 -20.97 0.85
C SER A 581 -8.81 -20.27 -0.50
N ASP A 582 -9.68 -19.31 -0.81
CA ASP A 582 -9.66 -18.63 -2.10
C ASP A 582 -8.57 -17.54 -2.19
N ALA A 583 -8.09 -16.96 -1.07
CA ALA A 583 -6.90 -16.11 -1.04
C ALA A 583 -5.67 -16.76 -1.70
N ALA A 584 -5.51 -18.07 -1.56
CA ALA A 584 -4.43 -18.86 -2.15
C ALA A 584 -4.72 -19.31 -3.59
N SER A 585 -5.97 -19.22 -4.04
CA SER A 585 -6.35 -19.49 -5.42
C SER A 585 -5.85 -18.38 -6.34
N LYS A 586 -5.90 -18.61 -7.65
CA LYS A 586 -5.39 -17.68 -8.68
C LYS A 586 -6.49 -17.34 -9.68
N THR A 587 -7.69 -17.11 -9.18
CA THR A 587 -8.86 -16.93 -10.05
C THR A 587 -8.79 -15.58 -10.75
N ILE A 588 -8.41 -14.51 -10.04
CA ILE A 588 -8.34 -13.14 -10.58
C ILE A 588 -7.25 -13.00 -11.67
N ASP A 589 -6.08 -13.61 -11.46
CA ASP A 589 -4.99 -13.56 -12.43
C ASP A 589 -5.24 -14.57 -13.57
N ILE A 590 -5.67 -14.07 -14.73
CA ILE A 590 -5.94 -14.90 -15.92
C ILE A 590 -4.72 -15.68 -16.43
N HIS A 591 -3.51 -15.28 -16.04
CA HIS A 591 -2.26 -15.99 -16.36
C HIS A 591 -1.85 -16.99 -15.28
N GLY A 592 -2.54 -17.03 -14.13
CA GLY A 592 -2.26 -17.95 -13.03
C GLY A 592 -0.88 -17.77 -12.39
N ARG A 593 -0.31 -16.56 -12.42
CA ARG A 593 0.99 -16.23 -11.81
C ARG A 593 0.83 -15.91 -10.33
N TYR A 594 -0.11 -15.05 -9.98
CA TYR A 594 -0.32 -14.51 -8.62
C TYR A 594 -1.53 -15.12 -7.92
N THR A 595 -1.46 -15.24 -6.59
CA THR A 595 -2.66 -15.59 -5.80
C THR A 595 -3.62 -14.42 -5.69
N ASN A 596 -4.88 -14.67 -5.36
CA ASN A 596 -5.90 -13.65 -5.15
C ASN A 596 -5.46 -12.64 -4.07
N PHE A 597 -4.80 -13.11 -3.01
CA PHE A 597 -4.20 -12.23 -2.01
C PHE A 597 -3.07 -11.34 -2.57
N GLU A 598 -2.21 -11.86 -3.44
CA GLU A 598 -1.20 -11.04 -4.11
C GLU A 598 -1.82 -10.01 -5.07
N MET A 599 -2.92 -10.38 -5.73
CA MET A 599 -3.71 -9.47 -6.55
C MET A 599 -4.35 -8.36 -5.71
N TYR A 600 -4.84 -8.68 -4.50
CA TYR A 600 -5.28 -7.67 -3.54
C TYR A 600 -4.14 -6.71 -3.15
N LEU A 601 -2.97 -7.24 -2.77
CA LEU A 601 -1.80 -6.42 -2.43
C LEU A 601 -1.39 -5.48 -3.57
N HIS A 602 -1.48 -5.95 -4.82
CA HIS A 602 -1.21 -5.13 -5.99
C HIS A 602 -2.32 -4.11 -6.24
N TYR A 603 -3.58 -4.50 -6.10
CA TYR A 603 -4.72 -3.60 -6.31
C TYR A 603 -4.63 -2.33 -5.47
N LEU A 604 -4.18 -2.42 -4.21
CA LEU A 604 -3.97 -1.28 -3.33
C LEU A 604 -3.04 -0.21 -3.93
N VAL A 605 -2.09 -0.61 -4.78
CA VAL A 605 -1.02 0.25 -5.32
C VAL A 605 -1.01 0.32 -6.85
N ARG A 606 -1.99 -0.28 -7.53
CA ARG A 606 -2.04 -0.39 -8.99
C ARG A 606 -1.89 0.93 -9.75
N ASN A 607 -2.47 2.01 -9.24
CA ASN A 607 -2.38 3.33 -9.86
C ASN A 607 -0.96 3.88 -9.78
N ILE A 608 -0.25 3.59 -8.68
CA ILE A 608 1.16 3.94 -8.51
C ILE A 608 1.99 3.16 -9.51
N VAL A 609 1.81 1.85 -9.61
CA VAL A 609 2.54 0.99 -10.57
C VAL A 609 2.27 1.38 -12.03
N ALA A 610 1.04 1.71 -12.38
CA ALA A 610 0.69 2.21 -13.72
C ALA A 610 1.34 3.57 -14.00
N SER A 611 1.37 4.47 -13.01
CA SER A 611 1.98 5.80 -13.17
C SER A 611 3.50 5.75 -13.26
N GLN A 612 4.16 4.89 -12.46
CA GLN A 612 5.61 4.86 -12.32
C GLN A 612 6.29 4.35 -13.60
N THR A 613 5.62 3.48 -14.36
CA THR A 613 6.15 2.90 -15.60
C THR A 613 5.82 3.75 -16.84
N SER A 614 4.96 4.77 -16.68
CA SER A 614 4.45 5.56 -17.80
C SER A 614 5.53 6.43 -18.45
N GLY A 615 5.71 6.26 -19.75
CA GLY A 615 6.68 7.01 -20.55
C GLY A 615 8.09 6.41 -20.54
N GLY A 616 8.30 5.31 -19.83
CA GLY A 616 9.54 4.53 -19.87
C GLY A 616 9.51 3.44 -20.92
N THR A 617 10.69 2.88 -21.19
CA THR A 617 10.85 1.72 -22.07
C THR A 617 11.24 0.52 -21.22
N TYR A 618 10.43 -0.53 -21.22
CA TYR A 618 10.77 -1.79 -20.57
C TYR A 618 11.85 -2.51 -21.38
N THR A 619 13.04 -2.66 -20.80
CA THR A 619 14.23 -3.19 -21.49
C THR A 619 14.84 -4.32 -20.69
N SER A 620 15.34 -5.35 -21.40
CA SER A 620 16.16 -6.38 -20.79
C SER A 620 17.50 -5.83 -20.32
N LEU A 621 18.10 -6.48 -19.33
CA LEU A 621 19.39 -6.11 -18.76
C LEU A 621 20.51 -7.07 -19.14
N ASP A 622 20.32 -7.86 -20.19
CA ASP A 622 21.25 -8.89 -20.67
C ASP A 622 22.19 -8.42 -21.80
#